data_AF-A0A478ECL4-F1
#
_entry.id   AF-A0A478ECL4-F1
#
_cell.length_a   1.000
_cell.length_b   1.000
_cell.length_c   1.000
_cell.angle_alpha   90.00
_cell.angle_beta   90.00
_cell.angle_gamma   90.00
#
_symmetry.space_group_name_H-M   'P 1'
#
loop_
_entity.id
_entity.type
_entity.pdbx_description
1 polymer ?
#
loop_
_entity_poly.entity_id
_entity_poly.type
_entity_poly.pdbx_seq_one_letter_code
_entity_poly.pdbx_strand_id
1 'polypeptide(L)'
;MHRLKFVRYPQSEPGSQGVGPHKDSTGLFTFLSQDQVGGLEVLNRSGQWISAPYIEGTFVVNVQQGFEAITGGLCPATTHRVIAPATSTRYSIPFFQAVRLDLTLEFLKEAAVDIVRRIPTQKVANIENVTIPSEFLSPLFSCFGEAQLRNRIISHPDVGRRWYPELYEKYSRQSLS
;
A
#
# COMPACT_ATOMS: atom_id res chain seq x y z
N MET A 1 -11.27 8.20 -4.48
CA MET A 1 -10.60 9.38 -5.10
C MET A 1 -9.17 9.00 -5.44
N HIS A 2 -8.78 9.01 -6.72
CA HIS A 2 -7.39 8.78 -7.11
C HIS A 2 -6.49 9.90 -6.55
N ARG A 3 -5.21 9.61 -6.36
CA ARG A 3 -4.27 10.57 -5.76
C ARG A 3 -2.93 10.51 -6.47
N LEU A 4 -2.33 11.67 -6.66
CA LEU A 4 -0.94 11.81 -7.07
C LEU A 4 -0.15 12.41 -5.91
N LYS A 5 1.11 12.00 -5.72
CA LYS A 5 2.05 12.72 -4.86
C LYS A 5 3.31 13.04 -5.62
N PHE A 6 3.94 14.16 -5.30
CA PHE A 6 5.33 14.42 -5.62
C PHE A 6 6.13 14.22 -4.34
N VAL A 7 7.04 13.26 -4.32
CA VAL A 7 7.77 12.87 -3.10
C VAL A 7 9.25 13.11 -3.29
N ARG A 8 9.82 13.88 -2.37
CA ARG A 8 11.26 14.18 -2.29
C ARG A 8 11.86 13.42 -1.12
N TYR A 9 12.97 12.74 -1.37
CA TYR A 9 13.78 12.05 -0.38
C TYR A 9 15.17 12.70 -0.34
N PRO A 10 15.47 13.54 0.66
CA PRO A 10 16.79 14.14 0.81
C PRO A 10 17.88 13.07 0.97
N GLN A 11 19.10 13.43 0.56
CA GLN A 11 20.28 12.62 0.85
C GLN A 11 20.39 12.39 2.36
N SER A 12 20.67 11.16 2.77
CA SER A 12 20.77 10.73 4.16
C SER A 12 21.95 9.76 4.35
N GLU A 13 22.28 9.44 5.60
CA GLU A 13 23.33 8.45 5.89
C GLU A 13 23.02 7.09 5.25
N PRO A 14 24.02 6.34 4.76
CA PRO A 14 23.83 5.01 4.19
C PRO A 14 23.04 4.09 5.11
N GLY A 15 22.02 3.41 4.56
CA GLY A 15 21.15 2.50 5.33
C GLY A 15 20.03 3.20 6.10
N SER A 16 19.92 4.53 6.03
CA SER A 16 18.79 5.27 6.60
C SER A 16 17.47 4.87 5.96
N GLN A 17 16.40 4.82 6.76
CA GLN A 17 15.06 4.52 6.28
C GLN A 17 14.42 5.76 5.65
N GLY A 18 13.90 5.61 4.42
CA GLY A 18 13.05 6.62 3.77
C GLY A 18 11.57 6.41 4.12
N VAL A 19 11.02 5.26 3.71
CA VAL A 19 9.68 4.79 4.10
C VAL A 19 9.80 3.36 4.58
N GLY A 20 9.21 3.04 5.74
CA GLY A 20 9.23 1.69 6.28
C GLY A 20 8.44 0.68 5.43
N PRO A 21 8.57 -0.62 5.73
CA PRO A 21 7.77 -1.68 5.10
C PRO A 21 6.27 -1.39 5.21
N HIS A 22 5.57 -1.37 4.08
CA HIS A 22 4.13 -1.17 4.02
C HIS A 22 3.52 -1.80 2.76
N LYS A 23 2.18 -1.87 2.75
CA LYS A 23 1.36 -2.15 1.57
C LYS A 23 0.55 -0.90 1.26
N ASP A 24 0.41 -0.57 -0.02
CA ASP A 24 -0.47 0.52 -0.42
C ASP A 24 -1.93 0.10 -0.22
N SER A 25 -2.69 0.97 0.44
CA SER A 25 -4.03 0.68 0.95
C SER A 25 -5.15 1.24 0.06
N THR A 26 -4.89 2.31 -0.67
CA THR A 26 -5.96 3.19 -1.19
C THR A 26 -6.89 2.64 -2.28
N GLY A 27 -6.54 1.54 -2.96
CA GLY A 27 -7.33 0.97 -4.05
C GLY A 27 -6.69 -0.23 -4.72
N LEU A 28 -6.46 -0.16 -6.04
CA LEU A 28 -6.10 -1.32 -6.87
C LEU A 28 -4.61 -1.39 -7.21
N PHE A 29 -4.08 -0.32 -7.78
CA PHE A 29 -2.71 -0.27 -8.31
C PHE A 29 -2.05 1.06 -7.98
N THR A 30 -0.74 1.02 -7.70
CA THR A 30 0.11 2.21 -7.67
C THR A 30 0.99 2.20 -8.90
N PHE A 31 0.99 3.29 -9.65
CA PHE A 31 1.90 3.52 -10.76
C PHE A 31 2.95 4.53 -10.30
N LEU A 32 4.20 4.10 -10.22
CA LEU A 32 5.30 4.88 -9.69
C LEU A 32 6.25 5.27 -10.81
N SER A 33 6.35 6.57 -11.06
CA SER A 33 7.53 7.15 -11.71
C SER A 33 8.61 7.39 -10.67
N GLN A 34 9.83 6.96 -10.97
CA GLN A 34 11.01 7.16 -10.12
C GLN A 34 12.18 7.63 -10.98
N ASP A 35 13.17 8.26 -10.35
CA ASP A 35 14.42 8.67 -11.00
C ASP A 35 15.51 7.58 -10.89
N GLN A 36 16.67 7.88 -11.47
CA GLN A 36 17.84 6.99 -11.50
C GLN A 36 18.48 6.76 -10.12
N VAL A 37 18.11 7.52 -9.07
CA VAL A 37 18.69 7.36 -7.73
C VAL A 37 18.21 6.06 -7.08
N GLY A 38 17.02 5.56 -7.48
CA GLY A 38 16.51 4.27 -7.02
C GLY A 38 16.13 4.28 -5.53
N GLY A 39 16.30 3.16 -4.83
CA GLY A 39 16.01 3.04 -3.39
C GLY A 39 14.65 2.42 -3.03
N LEU A 40 13.77 2.17 -4.00
CA LEU A 40 12.59 1.33 -3.78
C LEU A 40 13.02 -0.13 -3.66
N GLU A 41 12.53 -0.81 -2.63
CA GLU A 41 12.69 -2.25 -2.45
C GLU A 41 11.34 -2.92 -2.29
N VAL A 42 11.19 -4.11 -2.88
CA VAL A 42 10.00 -4.94 -2.78
C VAL A 42 10.35 -6.27 -2.11
N LEU A 43 9.44 -6.80 -1.30
CA LEU A 43 9.62 -8.10 -0.67
C LEU A 43 9.19 -9.19 -1.65
N ASN A 44 10.13 -10.03 -2.09
CA ASN A 44 9.84 -11.11 -3.03
C ASN A 44 9.19 -12.32 -2.32
N ARG A 45 8.82 -13.35 -3.10
CA ARG A 45 8.17 -14.57 -2.57
C ARG A 45 9.06 -15.44 -1.67
N SER A 46 10.37 -15.26 -1.76
CA SER A 46 11.34 -15.91 -0.87
C SER A 46 11.53 -15.12 0.44
N GLY A 47 10.78 -14.03 0.65
CA GLY A 47 10.91 -13.16 1.81
C GLY A 47 12.16 -12.30 1.81
N GLN A 48 12.76 -12.07 0.64
CA GLN A 48 13.96 -11.26 0.48
C GLN A 48 13.58 -9.90 -0.10
N TRP A 49 14.15 -8.85 0.47
CA TRP A 49 14.09 -7.51 -0.12
C TRP A 49 14.91 -7.49 -1.40
N ILE A 50 14.29 -7.10 -2.51
CA ILE A 50 14.96 -6.91 -3.81
C ILE A 50 14.76 -5.47 -4.26
N SER A 51 15.78 -4.90 -4.89
CA SER A 51 15.69 -3.56 -5.46
C SER A 51 14.75 -3.55 -6.66
N ALA A 52 13.94 -2.49 -6.77
CA ALA A 52 13.18 -2.17 -7.97
C ALA A 52 13.90 -1.02 -8.70
N PRO A 53 14.91 -1.32 -9.54
CA PRO A 53 15.75 -0.29 -10.15
C PRO A 53 14.95 0.59 -11.11
N TYR A 54 15.49 1.77 -11.36
CA TYR A 54 15.01 2.61 -12.45
C TYR A 54 15.22 1.92 -13.80
N ILE A 55 14.19 1.96 -14.65
CA ILE A 55 14.26 1.55 -16.05
C ILE A 55 13.63 2.68 -16.88
N GLU A 56 14.39 3.21 -17.83
CA GLU A 56 13.96 4.32 -18.67
C GLU A 56 12.68 4.01 -19.45
N GLY A 57 11.76 4.98 -19.48
CA GLY A 57 10.48 4.84 -20.20
C GLY A 57 9.47 3.92 -19.52
N THR A 58 9.66 3.54 -18.26
CA THR A 58 8.77 2.60 -17.54
C THR A 58 8.19 3.17 -16.25
N PHE A 59 7.15 2.50 -15.75
CA PHE A 59 6.64 2.69 -14.38
C PHE A 59 6.81 1.40 -13.58
N VAL A 60 7.08 1.54 -12.29
CA VAL A 60 6.87 0.43 -11.35
C VAL A 60 5.38 0.36 -11.04
N VAL A 61 4.79 -0.85 -11.11
CA VAL A 61 3.38 -1.08 -10.80
C VAL A 61 3.27 -1.99 -9.57
N ASN A 62 2.76 -1.44 -8.48
CA ASN A 62 2.48 -2.20 -7.26
C ASN A 62 1.00 -2.57 -7.17
N VAL A 63 0.72 -3.78 -6.69
CA VAL A 63 -0.63 -4.20 -6.32
C VAL A 63 -0.96 -3.65 -4.94
N GLN A 64 -2.15 -3.07 -4.79
CA GLN A 64 -2.64 -2.53 -3.53
C GLN A 64 -3.59 -3.49 -2.82
N GLN A 65 -3.87 -3.23 -1.53
CA GLN A 65 -4.73 -4.06 -0.68
C GLN A 65 -6.16 -4.19 -1.20
N GLY A 66 -6.70 -3.22 -1.94
CA GLY A 66 -8.03 -3.34 -2.54
C GLY A 66 -8.08 -4.39 -3.65
N PHE A 67 -7.02 -4.55 -4.46
CA PHE A 67 -6.97 -5.62 -5.47
C PHE A 67 -6.70 -6.99 -4.84
N GLU A 68 -5.87 -7.04 -3.79
CA GLU A 68 -5.72 -8.24 -2.95
C GLU A 68 -7.09 -8.68 -2.39
N ALA A 69 -7.91 -7.74 -1.91
CA ALA A 69 -9.25 -8.01 -1.41
C ALA A 69 -10.22 -8.52 -2.51
N ILE A 70 -10.27 -7.85 -3.68
CA ILE A 70 -11.04 -8.27 -4.86
C ILE A 70 -10.72 -9.71 -5.25
N THR A 71 -9.43 -10.07 -5.22
CA THR A 71 -8.94 -11.36 -5.71
C THR A 71 -8.95 -12.46 -4.66
N GLY A 72 -9.43 -12.18 -3.44
CA GLY A 72 -9.38 -13.14 -2.34
C GLY A 72 -7.95 -13.57 -1.99
N GLY A 73 -6.96 -12.69 -2.20
CA GLY A 73 -5.54 -12.95 -1.93
C GLY A 73 -4.76 -13.60 -3.08
N LEU A 74 -5.39 -13.93 -4.22
CA LEU A 74 -4.67 -14.50 -5.37
C LEU A 74 -3.62 -13.54 -5.94
N CYS A 75 -3.87 -12.23 -5.87
CA CYS A 75 -2.91 -11.18 -6.20
C CYS A 75 -2.54 -10.43 -4.92
N PRO A 76 -1.51 -10.88 -4.18
CA PRO A 76 -1.15 -10.26 -2.92
C PRO A 76 -0.66 -8.83 -3.14
N ALA A 77 -1.03 -7.94 -2.21
CA ALA A 77 -0.59 -6.57 -2.25
C ALA A 77 0.93 -6.50 -2.03
N THR A 78 1.60 -5.68 -2.82
CA THR A 78 3.05 -5.60 -2.84
C THR A 78 3.56 -4.98 -1.54
N THR A 79 4.21 -5.79 -0.70
CA THR A 79 4.97 -5.28 0.44
C THR A 79 6.23 -4.60 -0.09
N HIS A 80 6.40 -3.32 0.22
CA HIS A 80 7.52 -2.53 -0.27
C HIS A 80 8.01 -1.53 0.79
N ARG A 81 9.25 -1.04 0.62
CA ARG A 81 9.87 -0.02 1.47
C ARG A 81 10.75 0.89 0.61
N VAL A 82 11.15 2.03 1.17
CA VAL A 82 12.09 2.95 0.51
C VAL A 82 13.29 3.16 1.42
N ILE A 83 14.48 2.86 0.92
CA ILE A 83 15.74 3.21 1.55
C ILE A 83 16.05 4.68 1.20
N ALA A 84 16.45 5.47 2.19
CA ALA A 84 16.81 6.86 1.95
C ALA A 84 18.08 6.91 1.07
N PRO A 85 18.15 7.82 0.11
CA PRO A 85 19.26 7.82 -0.84
C PRO A 85 20.55 8.32 -0.16
N ALA A 86 21.65 7.61 -0.36
CA ALA A 86 22.95 7.96 0.23
C ALA A 86 23.76 8.94 -0.63
N THR A 87 23.47 9.01 -1.93
CA THR A 87 24.32 9.71 -2.93
C THR A 87 23.77 11.07 -3.32
N SER A 88 22.47 11.19 -3.55
CA SER A 88 21.81 12.43 -3.99
C SER A 88 20.33 12.43 -3.59
N THR A 89 19.64 13.56 -3.79
CA THR A 89 18.19 13.62 -3.54
C THR A 89 17.44 12.78 -4.57
N ARG A 90 16.57 11.87 -4.10
CA ARG A 90 15.66 11.08 -4.93
C ARG A 90 14.30 11.76 -5.04
N TYR A 91 13.71 11.71 -6.22
CA TYR A 91 12.33 12.10 -6.49
C TYR A 91 11.51 10.93 -6.99
N SER A 92 10.23 10.91 -6.62
CA SER A 92 9.28 9.96 -7.18
C SER A 92 7.87 10.51 -7.22
N ILE A 93 7.08 10.02 -8.17
CA ILE A 93 5.72 10.46 -8.40
C ILE A 93 4.80 9.22 -8.42
N PRO A 94 4.28 8.79 -7.26
CA PRO A 94 3.27 7.73 -7.22
C PRO A 94 1.88 8.28 -7.54
N PHE A 95 1.23 7.65 -8.53
CA PHE A 95 -0.20 7.73 -8.77
C PHE A 95 -0.91 6.52 -8.13
N PHE A 96 -1.82 6.78 -7.22
CA PHE A 96 -2.61 5.79 -6.50
C PHE A 96 -3.99 5.65 -7.15
N GLN A 97 -4.23 4.53 -7.83
CA GLN A 97 -5.53 4.20 -8.37
C GLN A 97 -6.46 3.70 -7.26
N ALA A 98 -7.14 4.64 -6.61
CA ALA A 98 -8.16 4.34 -5.60
C ALA A 98 -9.43 3.68 -6.16
N VAL A 99 -10.22 3.07 -5.28
CA VAL A 99 -11.62 2.70 -5.53
C VAL A 99 -12.59 3.78 -5.04
N ARG A 100 -13.89 3.58 -5.26
CA ARG A 100 -14.93 4.42 -4.67
C ARG A 100 -14.90 4.33 -3.14
N LEU A 101 -15.16 5.44 -2.46
CA LEU A 101 -15.09 5.49 -0.99
C LEU A 101 -16.29 4.81 -0.33
N ASP A 102 -17.44 4.84 -0.96
CA ASP A 102 -18.69 4.21 -0.48
C ASP A 102 -18.78 2.71 -0.81
N LEU A 103 -17.73 2.16 -1.44
CA LEU A 103 -17.71 0.76 -1.82
C LEU A 103 -17.67 -0.11 -0.56
N THR A 104 -18.53 -1.13 -0.52
CA THR A 104 -18.52 -2.15 0.54
C THR A 104 -17.69 -3.35 0.09
N LEU A 105 -17.23 -4.16 1.04
CA LEU A 105 -16.52 -5.41 0.72
C LEU A 105 -17.41 -6.39 -0.05
N GLU A 106 -18.72 -6.42 0.25
CA GLU A 106 -19.67 -7.31 -0.42
C GLU A 106 -19.81 -6.95 -1.91
N PHE A 107 -20.10 -5.68 -2.20
CA PHE A 107 -20.21 -5.20 -3.57
C PHE A 107 -18.91 -5.41 -4.35
N LEU A 108 -17.77 -5.20 -3.67
CA LEU A 108 -16.45 -5.43 -4.25
C LEU A 108 -16.27 -6.89 -4.71
N LYS A 109 -16.65 -7.85 -3.86
CA LYS A 109 -16.56 -9.28 -4.18
C LYS A 109 -17.47 -9.66 -5.35
N GLU A 110 -18.70 -9.16 -5.37
CA GLU A 110 -19.65 -9.38 -6.45
C GLU A 110 -19.11 -8.85 -7.79
N ALA A 111 -18.60 -7.62 -7.80
CA ALA A 111 -18.05 -6.99 -9.01
C ALA A 111 -16.79 -7.71 -9.54
N ALA A 112 -16.09 -8.47 -8.68
CA ALA A 112 -14.83 -9.13 -8.98
C ALA A 112 -14.98 -10.57 -9.48
N VAL A 113 -16.15 -11.20 -9.33
CA VAL A 113 -16.34 -12.66 -9.49
C VAL A 113 -15.76 -13.18 -10.81
N ASP A 114 -16.05 -12.51 -11.92
CA ASP A 114 -15.60 -12.97 -13.24
C ASP A 114 -14.10 -12.79 -13.46
N ILE A 115 -13.49 -11.78 -12.84
CA ILE A 115 -12.05 -11.59 -12.84
C ILE A 115 -11.40 -12.75 -12.07
N VAL A 116 -11.89 -13.02 -10.85
CA VAL A 116 -11.36 -14.07 -9.99
C VAL A 116 -11.43 -15.44 -10.66
N ARG A 117 -12.56 -15.76 -11.30
CA ARG A 117 -12.74 -17.03 -12.05
C ARG A 117 -11.72 -17.23 -13.17
N ARG A 118 -11.16 -16.16 -13.73
CA ARG A 118 -10.17 -16.20 -14.81
C ARG A 118 -8.73 -16.23 -14.31
N ILE A 119 -8.49 -15.96 -13.04
CA ILE A 119 -7.15 -16.06 -12.46
C ILE A 119 -6.81 -17.55 -12.32
N PRO A 120 -5.70 -18.04 -12.91
CA PRO A 120 -5.29 -19.42 -12.75
C PRO A 120 -5.11 -19.74 -11.26
N THR A 121 -5.84 -20.71 -10.74
CA THR A 121 -5.75 -21.15 -9.35
C THR A 121 -4.45 -21.93 -9.12
N GLN A 122 -3.32 -21.25 -9.11
CA GLN A 122 -2.14 -21.74 -8.40
C GLN A 122 -2.24 -21.25 -6.97
N LYS A 123 -2.20 -22.19 -6.00
CA LYS A 123 -2.02 -21.85 -4.59
C LYS A 123 -0.76 -20.99 -4.47
N VAL A 124 -0.93 -19.70 -4.26
CA VAL A 124 0.18 -18.81 -3.90
C VAL A 124 0.48 -19.10 -2.44
N ALA A 125 1.67 -19.62 -2.14
CA ALA A 125 2.09 -19.82 -0.76
C ALA A 125 2.08 -18.48 -0.02
N ASN A 126 1.47 -18.46 1.18
CA ASN A 126 1.52 -17.29 2.05
C ASN A 126 2.98 -17.07 2.48
N ILE A 127 3.48 -15.84 2.28
CA ILE A 127 4.82 -15.45 2.72
C ILE A 127 4.68 -14.89 4.13
N GLU A 128 4.99 -15.70 5.14
CA GLU A 128 4.80 -15.36 6.57
C GLU A 128 5.87 -14.42 7.15
N ASN A 129 6.77 -13.86 6.32
CA ASN A 129 7.96 -13.16 6.84
C ASN A 129 7.71 -11.69 7.24
N VAL A 130 6.64 -11.06 6.75
CA VAL A 130 6.23 -9.69 7.17
C VAL A 130 4.70 -9.60 7.20
N THR A 131 4.13 -9.60 8.40
CA THR A 131 2.69 -9.40 8.60
C THR A 131 2.35 -7.91 8.50
N ILE A 132 1.73 -7.51 7.38
CA ILE A 132 1.14 -6.17 7.22
C ILE A 132 -0.37 -6.34 7.24
N PRO A 133 -1.07 -5.87 8.29
CA PRO A 133 -2.52 -5.99 8.39
C PRO A 133 -3.21 -5.37 7.17
N SER A 134 -4.26 -6.05 6.68
CA SER A 134 -5.10 -5.50 5.63
C SER A 134 -6.27 -4.74 6.23
N GLU A 135 -6.16 -3.42 6.20
CA GLU A 135 -7.20 -2.52 6.73
C GLU A 135 -8.53 -2.68 5.98
N PHE A 136 -8.51 -3.07 4.71
CA PHE A 136 -9.71 -3.21 3.86
C PHE A 136 -10.45 -4.52 4.04
N LEU A 137 -9.77 -5.56 4.50
CA LEU A 137 -10.38 -6.86 4.77
C LEU A 137 -10.94 -6.95 6.19
N SER A 138 -10.70 -5.93 7.02
CA SER A 138 -11.21 -5.92 8.37
C SER A 138 -12.73 -5.80 8.37
N PRO A 139 -13.45 -6.68 9.10
CA PRO A 139 -14.90 -6.57 9.27
C PRO A 139 -15.30 -5.35 10.11
N LEU A 140 -14.34 -4.61 10.66
CA LEU A 140 -14.57 -3.42 11.48
C LEU A 140 -15.09 -2.21 10.68
N PHE A 141 -14.95 -2.21 9.35
CA PHE A 141 -15.29 -1.06 8.52
C PHE A 141 -16.42 -1.39 7.54
N SER A 142 -17.37 -0.46 7.47
CA SER A 142 -18.55 -0.57 6.60
C SER A 142 -18.22 -0.38 5.13
N CYS A 143 -17.21 0.43 4.82
CA CYS A 143 -16.80 0.78 3.46
C CYS A 143 -15.31 1.17 3.38
N PHE A 144 -14.80 1.23 2.15
CA PHE A 144 -13.41 1.62 1.86
C PHE A 144 -13.03 2.99 2.39
N GLY A 145 -13.97 3.95 2.41
CA GLY A 145 -13.76 5.29 2.91
C GLY A 145 -13.48 5.33 4.40
N GLU A 146 -14.15 4.50 5.18
CA GLU A 146 -13.93 4.39 6.63
C GLU A 146 -12.56 3.79 6.95
N ALA A 147 -12.20 2.68 6.27
CA ALA A 147 -10.86 2.10 6.37
C ALA A 147 -9.78 3.13 5.99
N GLN A 148 -9.97 3.84 4.87
CA GLN A 148 -9.04 4.88 4.44
C GLN A 148 -8.92 6.04 5.46
N LEU A 149 -10.03 6.48 6.05
CA LEU A 149 -10.05 7.53 7.07
C LEU A 149 -9.25 7.11 8.30
N ARG A 150 -9.48 5.90 8.80
CA ARG A 150 -8.69 5.32 9.88
C ARG A 150 -7.20 5.37 9.55
N ASN A 151 -6.81 4.87 8.39
CA ASN A 151 -5.40 4.79 7.99
C ASN A 151 -4.73 6.15 8.01
N ARG A 152 -5.44 7.19 7.55
CA ARG A 152 -4.94 8.57 7.57
C ARG A 152 -4.71 9.08 8.99
N ILE A 153 -5.67 8.85 9.87
CA ILE A 153 -5.65 9.29 11.27
C ILE A 153 -4.51 8.59 12.04
N ILE A 154 -4.32 7.29 11.82
CA ILE A 154 -3.27 6.52 12.51
C ILE A 154 -1.87 6.79 11.93
N SER A 155 -1.76 7.01 10.62
CA SER A 155 -0.47 7.31 9.97
C SER A 155 0.06 8.72 10.28
N HIS A 156 -0.79 9.65 10.70
CA HIS A 156 -0.40 11.03 11.06
C HIS A 156 -0.99 11.38 12.44
N PRO A 157 -0.41 10.86 13.53
CA PRO A 157 -0.98 10.99 14.87
C PRO A 157 -1.15 12.44 15.34
N ASP A 158 -0.26 13.33 14.92
CA ASP A 158 -0.33 14.77 15.20
C ASP A 158 -1.57 15.41 14.57
N VAL A 159 -1.82 15.11 13.30
CA VAL A 159 -3.02 15.57 12.57
C VAL A 159 -4.27 14.93 13.15
N GLY A 160 -4.22 13.61 13.41
CA GLY A 160 -5.32 12.84 13.99
C GLY A 160 -5.76 13.39 15.35
N ARG A 161 -4.83 13.58 16.29
CA ARG A 161 -5.14 14.12 17.62
C ARG A 161 -5.66 15.56 17.56
N ARG A 162 -5.13 16.38 16.65
CA ARG A 162 -5.51 17.80 16.56
C ARG A 162 -6.90 18.00 15.97
N TRP A 163 -7.26 17.26 14.93
CA TRP A 163 -8.47 17.54 14.13
C TRP A 163 -9.56 16.49 14.29
N TYR A 164 -9.21 15.28 14.73
CA TYR A 164 -10.15 14.16 14.91
C TYR A 164 -9.87 13.38 16.21
N PRO A 165 -9.78 14.05 17.38
CA PRO A 165 -9.32 13.43 18.63
C PRO A 165 -10.13 12.18 19.01
N GLU A 166 -11.46 12.23 18.91
CA GLU A 166 -12.33 11.11 19.23
C GLU A 166 -12.11 9.90 18.33
N LEU A 167 -11.97 10.15 17.01
CA LEU A 167 -11.67 9.08 16.05
C LEU A 167 -10.24 8.54 16.25
N TYR A 168 -9.28 9.40 16.58
CA TYR A 168 -7.93 8.97 16.88
C TYR A 168 -7.90 8.03 18.09
N GLU A 169 -8.58 8.38 19.18
CA GLU A 169 -8.71 7.49 20.33
C GLU A 169 -9.39 6.17 19.95
N LYS A 170 -10.55 6.24 19.29
CA LYS A 170 -11.29 5.05 18.82
C LYS A 170 -10.39 4.12 18.02
N TYR A 171 -9.73 4.66 17.00
CA TYR A 171 -8.93 3.88 16.05
C TYR A 171 -7.61 3.38 16.63
N SER A 172 -6.99 4.12 17.57
CA SER A 172 -5.75 3.69 18.23
C SER A 172 -5.93 2.46 19.12
N ARG A 173 -7.15 2.22 19.60
CA ARG A 173 -7.50 1.07 20.45
C ARG A 173 -7.95 -0.14 19.63
N GLN A 174 -8.18 0.01 18.33
CA GLN A 174 -8.58 -1.09 17.45
C GLN A 174 -7.35 -1.86 16.98
N SER A 175 -7.29 -3.15 17.33
CA SER A 175 -6.34 -4.08 16.72
C SER A 175 -6.92 -4.62 15.42
N LEU A 176 -6.14 -4.56 14.34
CA LEU A 176 -6.45 -5.25 13.10
C LEU A 176 -5.80 -6.63 13.20
N SER A 177 -6.64 -7.67 13.29
CA SER A 177 -6.23 -9.07 13.23
C SER A 177 -5.64 -9.41 11.86
#